data_AF-A0A9R0V1S4-F1
#
_entry.id   AF-A0A9R0V1S4-F1
#
_cell.length_a   1.000
_cell.length_b   1.000
_cell.length_c   1.000
_cell.angle_alpha   90.00
_cell.angle_beta   90.00
_cell.angle_gamma   90.00
#
_symmetry.space_group_name_H-M   'P 1'
#
loop_
_entity.id
_entity.type
_entity.pdbx_description
1 polymer ?
#
loop_
_entity_poly.entity_id
_entity_poly.type
_entity_poly.pdbx_seq_one_letter_code
_entity_poly.pdbx_strand_id
1 'polypeptide(L)'
;MAEQDDTYNQLINDVMVSDSNFLMDIILREYAGVFLCINSLIDVAGGHGGSARAIAKAFPQMKCTVLDHPHVVEEAPTSDHVSFISGDMFKYIPPADALFLKGFP
;
A
#
# COMPACT_ATOMS: atom_id res chain seq x y z
N MET A 1 -13.35 -10.90 22.16
CA MET A 1 -13.22 -9.45 22.01
C MET A 1 -13.35 -9.18 20.53
N ALA A 2 -14.58 -9.00 20.05
CA ALA A 2 -14.93 -8.98 18.63
C ALA A 2 -16.11 -8.02 18.40
N GLU A 3 -15.97 -6.82 18.94
CA GLU A 3 -16.79 -5.65 18.60
C GLU A 3 -15.82 -4.45 18.62
N GLN A 4 -14.93 -4.42 17.63
CA GLN A 4 -14.17 -3.23 17.30
C GLN A 4 -15.01 -2.54 16.23
N ASP A 5 -15.75 -1.50 16.65
CA ASP A 5 -16.80 -0.79 15.92
C ASP A 5 -16.43 -0.61 14.44
N ASP A 6 -17.27 -1.08 13.51
CA ASP A 6 -17.08 -0.92 12.06
C ASP A 6 -16.82 0.55 11.70
N THR A 7 -17.42 1.47 12.45
CA THR A 7 -17.21 2.93 12.33
C THR A 7 -15.75 3.32 12.61
N TYR A 8 -15.12 2.68 13.60
CA TYR A 8 -13.73 2.95 13.98
C TYR A 8 -12.75 2.39 12.93
N ASN A 9 -13.03 1.20 12.39
CA ASN A 9 -12.22 0.62 11.31
C ASN A 9 -12.31 1.48 10.04
N GLN A 10 -13.52 1.94 9.68
CA GLN A 10 -13.72 2.88 8.58
C GLN A 10 -12.96 4.18 8.80
N LEU A 11 -13.05 4.77 10.00
CA LEU A 11 -12.34 6.00 10.34
C LEU A 11 -10.82 5.83 10.21
N ILE A 12 -10.25 4.74 10.70
CA ILE A 12 -8.81 4.46 10.55
C ILE A 12 -8.45 4.34 9.06
N ASN A 13 -9.22 3.60 8.28
CA ASN A 13 -8.97 3.43 6.86
C ASN A 13 -9.00 4.76 6.09
N ASP A 14 -9.97 5.63 6.39
CA ASP A 14 -10.09 6.95 5.79
C ASP A 14 -8.88 7.84 6.14
N VAL A 15 -8.46 7.84 7.41
CA VAL A 15 -7.26 8.55 7.85
C VAL A 15 -6.02 8.00 7.13
N MET A 16 -5.91 6.67 6.94
CA MET A 16 -4.79 6.05 6.23
C MET A 16 -4.72 6.52 4.78
N VAL A 17 -5.86 6.56 4.10
CA VAL A 17 -5.95 7.00 2.70
C VAL A 17 -5.58 8.47 2.59
N SER A 18 -6.12 9.32 3.47
CA SER A 18 -5.81 10.76 3.46
C SER A 18 -4.32 11.03 3.73
N ASP A 19 -3.74 10.38 4.74
CA ASP A 19 -2.32 10.52 5.07
C ASP A 19 -1.41 10.03 3.94
N SER A 20 -1.75 8.87 3.35
CA SER A 20 -1.01 8.34 2.20
C SER A 20 -1.07 9.28 1.01
N ASN A 21 -2.24 9.87 0.70
CA ASN A 21 -2.36 10.83 -0.39
C ASN A 21 -1.48 12.07 -0.18
N PHE A 22 -1.47 12.62 1.04
CA PHE A 22 -0.66 13.79 1.37
C PHE A 22 0.84 13.51 1.30
N LEU A 23 1.30 12.44 1.96
CA LEU A 23 2.71 12.08 1.96
C LEU A 23 3.21 11.65 0.57
N MET A 24 2.41 10.88 -0.16
CA MET A 24 2.81 10.44 -1.49
C MET A 24 2.87 11.59 -2.50
N ASP A 25 2.05 12.63 -2.37
CA ASP A 25 2.17 13.84 -3.21
C ASP A 25 3.56 14.48 -3.04
N ILE A 26 4.02 14.63 -1.78
CA ILE A 26 5.35 15.18 -1.47
C ILE A 26 6.46 14.23 -1.97
N ILE A 27 6.35 12.93 -1.68
CA ILE A 27 7.35 11.94 -2.06
C ILE A 27 7.50 11.87 -3.58
N LEU A 28 6.39 11.84 -4.32
CA LEU A 28 6.43 11.78 -5.78
C LEU A 28 6.93 13.09 -6.39
N ARG A 29 6.70 14.24 -5.75
CA ARG A 29 7.20 15.52 -6.24
C ARG A 29 8.70 15.71 -5.99
N GLU A 30 9.17 15.42 -4.78
CA GLU A 30 10.53 15.74 -4.34
C GLU A 30 11.50 14.56 -4.51
N TYR A 31 11.00 13.33 -4.50
CA TYR A 31 11.81 12.11 -4.41
C TYR A 31 11.42 11.04 -5.45
N ALA A 32 10.67 11.36 -6.51
CA ALA A 32 10.32 10.40 -7.57
C ALA A 32 11.51 9.62 -8.13
N GLY A 33 12.71 10.22 -8.11
CA GLY A 33 13.96 9.59 -8.53
C GLY A 33 14.26 8.25 -7.85
N VAL A 34 13.80 8.04 -6.60
CA VAL A 34 14.03 6.78 -5.87
C VAL A 34 13.28 5.60 -6.48
N PHE A 35 12.21 5.86 -7.25
CA PHE A 35 11.42 4.83 -7.91
C PHE A 35 11.86 4.56 -9.35
N LEU A 36 12.86 5.30 -9.87
CA LEU A 36 13.41 5.05 -11.20
C LEU A 36 14.12 3.70 -11.23
N CYS A 37 13.98 2.99 -12.35
CA CYS A 37 14.56 1.66 -12.58
C CYS A 37 14.04 0.53 -11.66
N ILE A 38 12.99 0.77 -10.88
CA ILE A 38 12.28 -0.28 -10.15
C ILE A 38 11.18 -0.83 -11.06
N ASN A 39 11.19 -2.15 -11.31
CA ASN A 39 10.16 -2.80 -12.14
C ASN A 39 9.06 -3.42 -11.30
N SER A 40 9.37 -3.80 -10.06
CA SER A 40 8.43 -4.41 -9.11
C SER A 40 8.61 -3.86 -7.70
N LEU A 41 7.49 -3.47 -7.08
CA LEU A 41 7.45 -2.91 -5.73
C LEU A 41 6.37 -3.59 -4.90
N ILE A 42 6.73 -3.99 -3.68
CA ILE A 42 5.77 -4.46 -2.69
C ILE A 42 5.60 -3.41 -1.58
N ASP A 43 4.38 -2.90 -1.44
CA ASP A 43 3.92 -2.07 -0.33
C ASP A 43 3.51 -2.98 0.82
N VAL A 44 4.35 -3.05 1.85
CA VAL A 44 4.23 -4.01 2.96
C VAL A 44 3.42 -3.38 4.08
N ALA A 45 2.40 -4.11 4.56
CA ALA A 45 1.36 -3.57 5.44
C ALA A 45 0.70 -2.31 4.85
N GLY A 46 0.51 -2.32 3.51
CA GLY A 46 0.02 -1.18 2.74
C GLY A 46 -1.48 -0.92 2.88
N GLY A 47 -2.19 -1.72 3.68
CA GLY A 47 -3.61 -1.62 3.91
C GLY A 47 -4.41 -1.80 2.63
N HIS A 48 -5.36 -0.89 2.40
CA HIS A 48 -6.11 -0.83 1.15
C HIS A 48 -5.31 -0.28 -0.04
N GLY A 49 -3.99 -0.07 0.06
CA GLY A 49 -3.12 0.21 -1.08
C GLY A 49 -3.09 1.67 -1.54
N GLY A 50 -3.30 2.63 -0.64
CA GLY A 50 -3.25 4.06 -0.96
C GLY A 50 -1.91 4.48 -1.57
N SER A 51 -0.81 4.11 -0.90
CA SER A 51 0.56 4.42 -1.35
C SER A 51 0.89 3.71 -2.65
N ALA A 52 0.68 2.39 -2.70
CA ALA A 52 0.88 1.61 -3.93
C ALA A 52 0.13 2.18 -5.15
N ARG A 53 -1.11 2.66 -4.99
CA ARG A 53 -1.86 3.29 -6.09
C ARG A 53 -1.26 4.61 -6.55
N ALA A 54 -0.83 5.47 -5.62
CA ALA A 54 -0.18 6.72 -5.97
C ALA A 54 1.10 6.46 -6.77
N ILE A 55 1.90 5.49 -6.34
CA ILE A 55 3.12 5.07 -7.03
C ILE A 55 2.79 4.47 -8.41
N ALA A 56 1.86 3.51 -8.50
CA ALA A 56 1.48 2.87 -9.76
C ALA A 56 0.95 3.89 -10.79
N LYS A 57 0.24 4.94 -10.34
CA LYS A 57 -0.23 6.02 -11.20
C LYS A 57 0.91 6.88 -11.73
N ALA A 58 1.94 7.14 -10.92
CA ALA A 58 3.11 7.92 -11.33
C ALA A 58 4.08 7.11 -12.20
N PHE A 59 4.12 5.79 -12.02
CA PHE A 59 5.00 4.87 -12.76
C PHE A 59 4.20 3.68 -13.32
N PRO A 60 3.41 3.87 -14.39
CA PRO A 60 2.49 2.84 -14.89
C PRO A 60 3.17 1.54 -15.37
N GLN A 61 4.45 1.60 -15.70
CA GLN A 61 5.26 0.44 -16.09
C GLN A 61 5.69 -0.43 -14.90
N MET A 62 5.63 0.10 -13.66
CA MET A 62 6.04 -0.63 -12.47
C MET A 62 4.90 -1.51 -11.96
N LYS A 63 5.21 -2.78 -11.68
CA LYS A 63 4.30 -3.68 -11.01
C LYS A 63 4.23 -3.36 -9.52
N CYS A 64 3.16 -2.72 -9.09
CA CYS A 64 2.89 -2.47 -7.67
C CYS A 64 2.00 -3.56 -7.08
N THR A 65 2.42 -4.11 -5.94
CA THR A 65 1.68 -5.11 -5.18
C THR A 65 1.59 -4.70 -3.72
N VAL A 66 0.44 -4.90 -3.08
CA VAL A 66 0.27 -4.70 -1.64
C VAL A 66 0.32 -6.06 -0.95
N LEU A 67 1.12 -6.18 0.11
CA LEU A 67 1.12 -7.33 1.00
C LEU A 67 0.51 -6.92 2.33
N ASP A 68 -0.60 -7.55 2.71
CA ASP A 68 -1.23 -7.33 4.01
C ASP A 68 -1.89 -8.61 4.55
N HIS A 69 -2.38 -8.55 5.78
CA HIS A 69 -3.04 -9.66 6.45
C HIS A 69 -4.33 -10.06 5.69
N PRO A 70 -4.71 -11.35 5.66
CA PRO A 70 -5.88 -11.84 4.95
C PRO A 70 -7.17 -11.02 5.09
N HIS A 71 -7.54 -10.62 6.32
CA HIS A 71 -8.76 -9.83 6.55
C HIS A 71 -8.72 -8.46 5.88
N VAL A 72 -7.56 -7.80 5.82
CA VAL A 72 -7.40 -6.49 5.16
C VAL A 72 -7.51 -6.63 3.64
N VAL A 73 -6.89 -7.69 3.09
CA VAL A 73 -6.91 -7.94 1.65
C VAL A 73 -8.30 -8.33 1.16
N GLU A 74 -9.11 -9.01 1.99
CA GLU A 74 -10.49 -9.36 1.66
C GLU A 74 -11.40 -8.13 1.52
N GLU A 75 -11.15 -7.08 2.31
CA GLU A 75 -11.89 -5.80 2.27
C GLU A 75 -11.31 -4.79 1.26
N ALA A 76 -10.18 -5.12 0.62
CA ALA A 76 -9.49 -4.20 -0.25
C ALA A 76 -10.28 -3.89 -1.54
N PRO A 77 -10.27 -2.62 -2.00
CA PRO A 77 -10.96 -2.25 -3.23
C PRO A 77 -10.29 -2.89 -4.45
N THR A 78 -11.10 -3.33 -5.42
CA THR A 78 -10.59 -3.79 -6.71
C THR A 78 -9.87 -2.63 -7.42
N SER A 79 -8.66 -2.89 -7.92
CA SER A 79 -7.81 -1.87 -8.53
C SER A 79 -7.14 -2.43 -9.77
N ASP A 80 -7.30 -1.76 -10.91
CA ASP A 80 -6.73 -2.19 -12.20
C ASP A 80 -5.20 -2.09 -12.25
N HIS A 81 -4.60 -1.29 -11.37
CA HIS A 81 -3.17 -0.95 -11.40
C HIS A 81 -2.36 -1.53 -10.23
N VAL A 82 -3.01 -2.18 -9.27
CA VAL A 82 -2.35 -2.69 -8.05
C VAL A 82 -2.87 -4.08 -7.73
N SER A 83 -1.96 -5.03 -7.57
CA SER A 83 -2.29 -6.38 -7.10
C SER A 83 -2.26 -6.46 -5.58
N PHE A 84 -3.03 -7.37 -5.00
CA PHE A 84 -3.01 -7.64 -3.56
C PHE A 84 -2.57 -9.08 -3.29
N ILE A 85 -1.73 -9.26 -2.29
CA ILE A 85 -1.29 -10.55 -1.77
C ILE A 85 -1.65 -10.61 -0.29
N SER A 86 -2.41 -11.63 0.07
CA SER A 86 -2.70 -11.97 1.46
C SER A 86 -1.53 -12.75 2.06
N GLY A 87 -1.01 -12.31 3.20
CA GLY A 87 0.10 -12.99 3.86
C GLY A 87 0.52 -12.38 5.20
N ASP A 88 1.61 -12.91 5.74
CA ASP A 88 2.23 -12.46 6.98
C ASP A 88 3.67 -12.03 6.66
N MET A 89 3.91 -10.72 6.70
CA MET A 89 5.21 -10.13 6.36
C MET A 89 6.37 -10.62 7.24
N PHE A 90 6.08 -11.09 8.46
CA PHE A 90 7.11 -11.63 9.37
C PHE A 90 7.50 -13.06 9.01
N LYS A 91 6.69 -13.76 8.22
CA LYS A 91 6.98 -15.11 7.74
C LYS A 91 7.60 -15.09 6.35
N TYR A 92 6.98 -14.35 5.44
CA TYR A 92 7.40 -14.33 4.04
C TYR A 92 6.92 -13.08 3.32
N ILE A 93 7.85 -12.46 2.59
CA ILE A 93 7.57 -11.41 1.63
C ILE A 93 8.02 -11.94 0.26
N PRO A 94 7.15 -11.96 -0.76
CA PRO A 94 7.53 -12.37 -2.11
C PRO A 94 8.68 -11.51 -2.67
N PRO A 95 9.52 -12.05 -3.58
CA PRO A 95 10.58 -11.25 -4.22
C PRO A 95 10.02 -10.09 -5.03
N ALA A 96 10.65 -8.93 -4.89
CA ALA A 96 10.44 -7.73 -5.69
C ALA A 96 11.75 -6.92 -5.73
N ASP A 97 11.85 -5.97 -6.66
CA ASP A 97 13.03 -5.11 -6.77
C ASP A 97 13.16 -4.16 -5.57
N ALA A 98 12.02 -3.76 -4.99
CA ALA A 98 11.99 -2.94 -3.78
C ALA A 98 10.80 -3.27 -2.87
N LEU A 99 11.02 -3.02 -1.57
CA LEU A 99 9.98 -3.01 -0.55
C LEU A 99 9.73 -1.57 -0.11
N PHE A 100 8.46 -1.21 -0.01
CA PHE A 100 8.02 0.07 0.53
C PHE A 100 7.31 -0.18 1.87
N LEU A 101 7.79 0.48 2.92
CA LEU A 101 7.16 0.45 4.24
C LEU A 101 6.81 1.88 4.64
N LYS A 102 5.51 2.16 4.75
CA LYS A 102 5.00 3.41 5.33
C LYS A 102 4.56 3.15 6.77
N GLY A 103 5.20 3.83 7.73
CA GLY A 103 4.73 3.83 9.11
C GLY A 103 3.44 4.64 9.28
N PHE A 104 2.61 4.23 10.23
CA PHE A 104 1.55 5.08 10.77
C PHE A 104 2.14 6.00 11.84
N PRO A 105 1.76 7.30 11.94
CA PRO A 105 2.10 8.13 13.10
C PRO A 105 1.58 7.57 14.43
#